data_AF-A0A849SJC3-F1
#
_entry.id   AF-A0A849SJC3-F1
#
_cell.length_a   1.000
_cell.length_b   1.000
_cell.length_c   1.000
_cell.angle_alpha   90.00
_cell.angle_beta   90.00
_cell.angle_gamma   90.00
#
_symmetry.space_group_name_H-M   'P 1'
#
loop_
_entity.id
_entity.type
_entity.pdbx_description
1 polymer ?
#
loop_
_entity_poly.entity_id
_entity_poly.type
_entity_poly.pdbx_seq_one_letter_code
_entity_poly.pdbx_strand_id
1 'polypeptide(L)' 'MELGFCWLLLAADDSEGELPANINGDDLDPRLPRLNYVQPGQYLGRQIQACLSNSFAFGGNNISIVVTRT' A
#
# COMPACT_ATOMS: atom_id res chain seq x y z
N MET A 1 -3.32 10.37 -4.69
CA MET A 1 -2.61 9.58 -5.73
C MET A 1 -2.68 8.08 -5.41
N GLU A 2 -2.52 7.74 -4.14
CA GLU A 2 -2.58 6.44 -3.47
C GLU A 2 -3.89 5.68 -3.73
N LEU A 3 -5.04 6.36 -3.76
CA LEU A 3 -6.32 5.74 -4.12
C LEU A 3 -6.33 5.17 -5.55
N GLY A 4 -5.62 5.81 -6.49
CA GLY A 4 -5.47 5.30 -7.85
C GLY A 4 -4.69 3.99 -7.89
N PHE A 5 -3.61 3.87 -7.11
CA PHE A 5 -2.90 2.60 -6.94
C PHE A 5 -3.78 1.54 -6.29
N CYS A 6 -4.53 1.91 -5.24
CA CYS A 6 -5.48 0.99 -4.60
C CYS A 6 -6.48 0.44 -5.62
N TRP A 7 -7.03 1.29 -6.49
CA TRP A 7 -7.95 0.87 -7.54
C TRP A 7 -7.28 -0.07 -8.56
N LEU A 8 -6.06 0.24 -9.03
CA LEU A 8 -5.33 -0.63 -9.96
C LEU A 8 -5.07 -2.03 -9.38
N LEU A 9 -4.61 -2.09 -8.13
CA LEU A 9 -4.41 -3.35 -7.41
C LEU A 9 -5.71 -4.12 -7.22
N LEU A 10 -6.78 -3.41 -6.87
CA LEU A 10 -8.09 -4.03 -6.70
C LEU A 10 -8.72 -4.45 -8.01
N ALA A 11 -8.45 -3.80 -9.14
CA ALA A 11 -9.05 -4.09 -10.45
C ALA A 11 -8.25 -5.14 -11.25
N ALA A 12 -6.98 -5.38 -10.89
CA ALA A 12 -6.14 -6.39 -11.53
C ALA A 12 -6.75 -7.80 -11.42
N ASP A 13 -6.72 -8.54 -12.52
CA ASP A 13 -6.99 -9.98 -12.53
C ASP A 13 -5.70 -10.73 -12.15
N ASP A 14 -5.38 -10.69 -10.87
CA ASP A 14 -4.15 -11.23 -10.31
C ASP A 14 -4.47 -12.09 -9.08
N SER A 15 -4.38 -13.41 -9.25
CA SER A 15 -4.65 -14.40 -8.19
C SER A 15 -3.58 -14.43 -7.11
N GLU A 16 -2.36 -14.00 -7.42
CA GLU A 16 -1.21 -14.05 -6.51
C GLU A 16 -1.08 -12.75 -5.71
N GLY A 17 -1.58 -11.64 -6.25
CA GLY A 17 -1.65 -10.34 -5.60
C GLY A 17 -0.27 -9.69 -5.45
N GLU A 18 0.33 -9.32 -6.58
CA GLU A 18 1.58 -8.58 -6.64
C GLU A 18 1.48 -7.27 -5.85
N LEU A 19 2.46 -7.02 -4.99
CA LEU A 19 2.49 -5.82 -4.17
C LEU A 19 3.52 -4.82 -4.73
N PRO A 20 3.18 -3.53 -4.85
CA PRO A 20 4.12 -2.53 -5.32
C PRO A 20 5.19 -2.30 -4.25
N ALA A 21 6.45 -2.56 -4.62
CA ALA A 21 7.57 -2.41 -3.72
C ALA A 21 7.81 -0.95 -3.33
N ASN A 22 8.22 -0.73 -2.08
CA ASN A 22 8.79 0.54 -1.68
C ASN A 22 10.26 0.56 -2.10
N ILE A 23 10.56 1.29 -3.18
CA ILE A 23 11.90 1.35 -3.79
C ILE A 23 12.72 2.55 -3.30
N ASN A 24 12.32 3.18 -2.19
CA ASN A 24 13.15 4.20 -1.57
C ASN A 24 14.56 3.63 -1.31
N GLY A 25 15.59 4.30 -1.82
CA GLY A 25 16.99 3.94 -1.64
C GLY A 25 17.65 4.50 -0.38
N ASP A 26 16.92 5.25 0.45
CA ASP A 26 17.41 5.80 1.72
C ASP A 26 17.54 4.71 2.79
N ASP A 27 18.52 4.87 3.67
CA ASP A 27 18.68 4.01 4.84
C ASP A 27 17.52 4.21 5.83
N LEU A 28 17.01 3.10 6.36
CA LEU A 28 16.00 3.13 7.42
C LEU A 28 16.59 3.73 8.71
N ASP A 29 15.90 4.69 9.31
CA ASP A 29 16.32 5.28 10.59
C ASP A 29 16.36 4.21 11.70
N PRO A 30 17.53 3.89 12.26
CA PRO A 30 17.67 2.84 13.27
C PRO A 30 16.98 3.17 14.61
N ARG A 31 16.57 4.42 14.82
CA ARG A 31 15.82 4.85 16.01
C ARG A 31 14.33 4.51 15.92
N LEU A 32 13.82 4.21 14.72
CA LEU A 32 12.43 3.84 14.50
C LEU A 32 12.25 2.31 14.50
N PRO A 33 11.10 1.80 14.95
CA PRO A 33 10.75 0.40 14.76
C PRO A 33 10.77 0.03 13.29
N ARG A 34 11.30 -1.16 12.98
CA ARG A 34 11.29 -1.67 11.61
C ARG A 34 9.85 -1.92 11.15
N LEU A 35 9.50 -1.36 10.00
CA LEU A 35 8.23 -1.63 9.33
C LEU A 35 8.41 -2.73 8.29
N ASN A 36 7.33 -3.48 8.04
CA ASN A 36 7.29 -4.52 7.01
C ASN A 36 7.01 -3.89 5.64
N TYR A 37 7.99 -3.20 5.06
CA TYR A 37 7.87 -2.65 3.71
C TYR A 37 7.88 -3.75 2.67
N VAL A 38 7.07 -3.57 1.64
CA VAL A 38 7.02 -4.46 0.48
C VAL A 38 8.36 -4.44 -0.25
N GLN A 39 8.97 -5.62 -0.40
CA GLN A 39 10.21 -5.82 -1.15
C GLN A 39 9.91 -6.09 -2.64
N PRO A 40 10.86 -5.84 -3.55
CA PRO A 40 10.72 -6.23 -4.96
C PRO A 40 10.37 -7.72 -5.12
N GLY A 41 9.35 -8.01 -5.93
CA GLY A 41 8.89 -9.39 -6.18
C GLY A 41 8.07 -10.02 -5.05
N GLN A 42 7.61 -9.23 -4.08
CA GLN A 42 6.75 -9.73 -3.01
C GLN A 42 5.28 -9.79 -3.45
N TYR A 43 4.63 -10.89 -3.11
CA TYR A 43 3.22 -11.17 -3.39
C TYR A 43 2.45 -11.34 -2.08
N LEU A 44 1.15 -11.04 -2.12
CA LEU A 44 0.22 -11.31 -1.02
C LEU A 44 -0.10 -12.82 -0.89
N GLY A 45 0.12 -13.58 -1.97
CA GLY A 45 -0.22 -15.00 -2.09
C GLY A 45 -1.73 -15.23 -2.25
N ARG A 46 -2.46 -14.18 -2.60
CA ARG A 46 -3.89 -14.18 -2.90
C ARG A 46 -4.26 -12.87 -3.57
N GLN A 47 -5.34 -12.89 -4.33
CA GLN A 47 -5.92 -11.68 -4.91
C GLN A 47 -6.24 -10.63 -3.86
N ILE A 48 -5.92 -9.38 -4.17
CA ILE A 48 -6.17 -8.23 -3.30
C ILE A 48 -7.67 -7.90 -3.32
N GLN A 49 -8.30 -7.97 -2.14
CA GLN A 49 -9.75 -7.74 -1.97
C GLN A 49 -10.08 -6.38 -1.35
N ALA A 50 -9.14 -5.81 -0.60
CA ALA A 50 -9.32 -4.53 0.08
C ALA A 50 -8.01 -3.74 0.10
N CYS A 51 -8.12 -2.42 0.00
CA CYS A 51 -7.02 -1.48 0.14
C CYS A 51 -7.43 -0.31 1.04
N LEU A 52 -6.47 0.25 1.78
CA LEU A 52 -6.64 1.45 2.60
C LEU A 52 -5.68 2.53 2.11
N SER A 53 -6.22 3.69 1.78
CA SER A 53 -5.46 4.92 1.57
C SER A 53 -5.62 5.82 2.79
N ASN A 54 -4.52 6.21 3.43
CA ASN A 54 -4.52 7.12 4.57
C ASN A 54 -3.69 8.36 4.26
N SER A 55 -4.21 9.55 4.61
CA SER A 55 -3.57 10.83 4.31
C SER A 55 -3.76 11.82 5.45
N PHE A 56 -2.74 12.64 5.68
CA PHE A 56 -2.66 13.61 6.78
C PHE A 56 -2.22 14.96 6.19
N ALA A 57 -2.81 16.05 6.67
CA ALA A 57 -2.50 17.41 6.22
C ALA A 57 -2.52 18.42 7.39
N PHE A 58 -1.97 19.62 7.12
CA PHE A 58 -1.92 20.71 8.09
C PHE A 58 -3.29 21.01 8.71
N GLY A 59 -3.27 21.49 9.95
CA GLY A 59 -4.50 21.78 10.70
C GLY A 59 -5.22 20.53 11.23
N GLY A 60 -4.54 19.37 11.27
CA GLY A 60 -5.12 18.13 11.78
C GLY A 60 -6.15 17.49 10.85
N ASN A 61 -6.06 17.78 9.54
CA ASN A 61 -6.96 17.20 8.55
C ASN A 61 -6.48 15.80 8.19
N ASN A 62 -7.28 14.78 8.52
CA ASN A 62 -6.94 13.37 8.31
C ASN A 62 -8.06 12.68 7.53
N ILE A 63 -7.69 11.87 6.55
CA ILE A 63 -8.64 11.14 5.70
C ILE A 63 -8.17 9.69 5.58
N SER A 64 -9.08 8.77 5.84
CA SER A 64 -8.89 7.34 5.59
C SER A 64 -9.99 6.83 4.66
N ILE A 65 -9.59 6.15 3.58
CA ILE A 65 -10.50 5.59 2.57
C ILE A 65 -10.21 4.10 2.47
N VAL A 66 -11.22 3.28 2.77
CA VAL A 66 -11.19 1.84 2.51
C VAL A 66 -11.99 1.57 1.24
N VAL A 67 -11.40 0.84 0.31
CA VAL A 67 -12.05 0.37 -0.92
C VAL A 67 -11.93 -1.13 -1.02
N THR A 68 -12.98 -1.77 -1.52
CA THR A 68 -13.07 -3.22 -1.66
C THR A 68 -13.55 -3.60 -3.05
N ARG A 69 -13.11 -4.77 -3.54
CA ARG A 69 -13.68 -5.40 -4.72
C ARG A 69 -15.04 -6.02 -4.37
N THR A 70 -15.99 -5.96 -5.29
CA THR A 70 -17.32 -6.61 -5.21
C THR A 70 -17.44 -7.71 -6.25
#